data_AF-A0A1X7UP39-F1
#
_entry.id   AF-A0A1X7UP39-F1
#
_cell.length_a   1.000
_cell.length_b   1.000
_cell.length_c   1.000
_cell.angle_alpha   90.00
_cell.angle_beta   90.00
_cell.angle_gamma   90.00
#
_symmetry.space_group_name_H-M   'P 1'
#
loop_
_entity.id
_entity.type
_entity.pdbx_description
1 polymer ?
#
loop_
_entity_poly.entity_id
_entity_poly.type
_entity_poly.pdbx_seq_one_letter_code
_entity_poly.pdbx_strand_id
1 'polypeptide(L)'
;MGYVKRKGSNAGKITVAQFKEVQEVFLADIQAEVLMNDVHPQIICHWDQTPVHYVPTGEWTRHRQKEIIPFANSDDKCQISAVLAVTQAGKYLPPQFIYQGTTACCHPAKSFPTNWDNCHTPNP
;
A
#
# COMPACT_ATOMS: atom_id res chain seq x y z
N MET A 1 29.47 -7.31 -8.10
CA MET A 1 28.31 -8.19 -8.36
C MET A 1 27.05 -7.34 -8.30
N GLY A 2 26.47 -7.02 -9.46
CA GLY A 2 25.40 -6.02 -9.62
C GLY A 2 24.00 -6.60 -9.43
N TYR A 3 23.61 -6.88 -8.18
CA TYR A 3 22.23 -7.24 -7.86
C TYR A 3 21.50 -6.04 -7.26
N VAL A 4 20.42 -5.63 -7.94
CA VAL A 4 19.51 -4.57 -7.48
C VAL A 4 18.34 -5.23 -6.76
N LYS A 5 18.10 -4.80 -5.52
CA LYS A 5 16.98 -5.29 -4.69
C LYS A 5 15.69 -4.66 -5.23
N ARG A 6 14.88 -5.42 -5.98
CA ARG A 6 13.54 -4.98 -6.40
C ARG A 6 12.49 -5.54 -5.44
N LYS A 7 11.49 -4.74 -5.10
CA LYS A 7 10.29 -5.20 -4.37
C LYS A 7 9.55 -6.18 -5.27
N GLY A 8 9.70 -7.47 -5.01
CA GLY A 8 9.03 -8.51 -5.77
C GLY A 8 7.57 -8.62 -5.35
N SER A 9 6.68 -7.78 -5.88
CA SER A 9 5.30 -8.21 -6.08
C SER A 9 5.28 -9.12 -7.30
N ASN A 10 5.89 -10.31 -7.17
CA ASN A 10 5.65 -11.34 -8.16
C ASN A 10 4.24 -11.82 -7.89
N ALA A 11 3.29 -11.47 -8.77
CA ALA A 11 2.19 -12.39 -9.02
C ALA A 11 2.90 -13.70 -9.35
N GLY A 12 2.87 -14.65 -8.40
CA GLY A 12 3.54 -15.93 -8.58
C GLY A 12 3.10 -16.47 -9.92
N LYS A 13 4.05 -16.80 -10.80
CA LYS A 13 3.76 -17.48 -12.08
C LYS A 13 3.29 -18.91 -11.86
N ILE A 14 2.45 -19.13 -10.84
CA ILE A 14 1.77 -20.37 -10.57
C ILE A 14 0.42 -20.20 -11.26
N THR A 15 0.41 -20.44 -12.57
CA THR A 15 -0.83 -20.67 -13.30
C THR A 15 -1.34 -22.03 -12.89
N VAL A 16 -2.33 -22.06 -11.98
CA VAL A 16 -3.15 -23.25 -11.77
C VAL A 16 -3.90 -23.50 -13.09
N ALA A 17 -3.88 -24.72 -13.62
CA ALA A 17 -4.49 -25.04 -14.91
C ALA A 17 -5.97 -24.61 -15.02
N GLN A 18 -6.64 -24.48 -13.87
CA GLN A 18 -8.05 -24.12 -13.71
C GLN A 18 -8.25 -22.82 -12.92
N PHE A 19 -7.25 -21.92 -12.88
CA PHE A 19 -7.31 -20.71 -12.05
C PHE A 19 -8.61 -19.91 -12.25
N LYS A 20 -9.07 -19.76 -13.50
CA LYS A 20 -10.32 -19.06 -13.82
C LYS A 20 -11.55 -19.76 -13.24
N GLU A 21 -11.65 -21.08 -13.41
CA GLU A 21 -12.77 -21.87 -12.89
C GLU A 21 -12.83 -21.77 -11.36
N VAL A 22 -11.67 -21.90 -10.69
CA VAL A 22 -11.58 -21.77 -9.22
C VAL A 22 -11.94 -20.35 -8.78
N GLN A 23 -11.49 -19.32 -9.50
CA GLN A 23 -11.83 -17.93 -9.22
C GLN A 23 -13.35 -17.68 -9.35
N GLU A 24 -13.98 -18.19 -10.41
CA GLU A 24 -15.41 -18.03 -10.65
C GLU A 24 -16.25 -18.74 -9.58
N VAL A 25 -15.90 -19.99 -9.24
CA VAL A 25 -16.57 -20.74 -8.17
C VAL A 25 -16.44 -20.03 -6.83
N PHE A 26 -15.23 -19.60 -6.47
CA PHE A 26 -14.98 -18.87 -5.23
C PHE A 26 -15.79 -17.57 -5.13
N LEU A 27 -15.88 -16.80 -6.21
CA LEU A 27 -16.66 -15.57 -6.25
C LEU A 27 -18.17 -15.85 -6.14
N ALA A 28 -18.66 -16.90 -6.81
CA ALA A 28 -20.06 -17.30 -6.75
C ALA A 28 -20.46 -17.74 -5.32
N ASP A 29 -19.61 -18.51 -4.64
CA ASP A 29 -19.84 -18.96 -3.27
C ASP A 29 -19.93 -17.77 -2.29
N ILE A 30 -19.01 -16.81 -2.40
CA ILE A 30 -19.05 -15.58 -1.57
C ILE A 30 -20.32 -14.78 -1.84
N GLN A 31 -20.69 -14.61 -3.11
CA GLN A 31 -21.91 -13.87 -3.48
C GLN A 31 -23.17 -14.55 -2.92
N ALA A 32 -23.24 -15.88 -2.99
CA ALA A 32 -24.34 -16.65 -2.42
C ALA A 32 -24.40 -16.46 -0.90
N GLU A 33 -23.28 -16.55 -0.19
CA GLU A 33 -23.24 -16.39 1.27
C GLU A 33 -23.66 -14.98 1.71
N VAL A 34 -23.19 -13.94 1.01
CA VAL A 34 -23.58 -12.55 1.23
C VAL A 34 -25.09 -12.37 1.09
N LEU A 35 -25.69 -12.99 0.07
CA LEU A 35 -27.13 -12.94 -0.18
C LEU A 35 -27.91 -13.73 0.88
N MET A 36 -27.48 -14.95 1.19
CA MET A 36 -28.17 -15.84 2.14
C MET A 36 -28.21 -15.29 3.56
N ASN A 37 -27.16 -14.58 3.98
CA ASN A 37 -27.05 -14.00 5.33
C ASN A 37 -27.45 -12.52 5.41
N ASP A 38 -27.98 -11.94 4.32
CA ASP A 38 -28.35 -10.52 4.24
C ASP A 38 -27.23 -9.59 4.74
N VAL A 39 -26.00 -9.86 4.29
CA VAL A 39 -24.81 -9.13 4.75
C VAL A 39 -24.86 -7.70 4.20
N HIS A 40 -24.95 -6.73 5.11
CA HIS A 40 -25.07 -5.33 4.72
C HIS A 40 -23.83 -4.84 3.91
N PRO A 41 -23.99 -4.11 2.79
CA PRO A 41 -22.85 -3.64 1.97
C PRO A 41 -21.85 -2.69 2.67
N GLN A 42 -22.14 -2.28 3.91
CA GLN A 42 -21.26 -1.42 4.71
C GLN A 42 -20.24 -2.22 5.54
N ILE A 43 -20.49 -3.52 5.75
CA ILE A 43 -19.57 -4.41 6.49
C ILE A 43 -18.69 -5.26 5.56
N ILE A 44 -18.99 -5.26 4.25
CA ILE A 44 -18.14 -5.83 3.22
C ILE A 44 -17.06 -4.80 2.88
N CYS A 45 -15.82 -5.08 3.26
CA CYS A 45 -14.69 -4.17 3.11
C CYS A 45 -13.63 -4.74 2.19
N HIS A 46 -13.28 -3.98 1.16
CA HIS A 46 -12.07 -4.21 0.38
C HIS A 46 -10.95 -3.38 0.99
N TRP A 47 -9.84 -4.02 1.36
CA TRP A 47 -8.69 -3.35 1.91
C TRP A 47 -7.41 -3.88 1.29
N ASP A 48 -6.45 -2.99 1.07
CA ASP A 48 -5.14 -3.35 0.54
C ASP A 48 -4.06 -2.41 1.07
N GLN A 49 -2.81 -2.90 1.05
CA GLN A 49 -1.62 -2.15 1.42
C GLN A 49 -0.94 -1.62 0.17
N THR A 50 -0.85 -0.29 0.07
CA THR A 50 -0.16 0.37 -1.04
C THR A 50 1.01 1.22 -0.53
N PRO A 51 2.19 1.18 -1.19
CA PRO A 51 3.26 2.13 -0.91
C PRO A 51 2.85 3.54 -1.36
N VAL A 52 3.01 4.52 -0.45
CA VAL A 52 2.77 5.94 -0.73
C VAL A 52 4.08 6.70 -0.62
N HIS A 53 4.38 7.52 -1.63
CA HIS A 53 5.54 8.39 -1.62
C HIS A 53 5.30 9.55 -0.64
N TYR A 54 6.02 9.51 0.48
CA TYR A 54 5.89 10.51 1.54
C TYR A 54 6.72 11.77 1.26
N VAL A 55 7.79 11.64 0.48
CA VAL A 55 8.66 12.74 0.09
C VAL A 55 8.47 13.03 -1.40
N PRO A 56 8.20 14.29 -1.81
CA PRO A 56 8.27 14.67 -3.21
C PRO A 56 9.67 14.36 -3.73
N THR A 57 9.79 13.41 -4.63
CA THR A 57 11.05 13.12 -5.31
C THR A 57 11.26 14.18 -6.38
N GLY A 58 12.40 14.85 -6.32
CA GLY A 58 12.89 15.69 -7.42
C GLY A 58 13.91 14.91 -8.22
N GLU A 59 13.93 15.08 -9.54
CA GLU A 59 14.96 14.48 -10.40
C GLU A 59 16.36 15.10 -10.13
N TRP A 60 16.41 16.29 -9.52
CA TRP A 60 17.60 17.14 -9.42
C TRP A 60 17.66 17.82 -8.05
N THR A 61 18.83 17.91 -7.38
CA THR A 61 18.95 18.65 -6.09
C THR A 61 20.03 19.71 -5.97
N ARG A 62 21.02 19.81 -6.85
CA ARG A 62 21.90 21.00 -6.90
C ARG A 62 22.81 20.99 -8.12
N HIS A 63 22.94 22.16 -8.75
CA HIS A 63 23.90 22.42 -9.81
C HIS A 63 25.25 22.82 -9.20
N ARG A 64 26.21 21.90 -9.15
CA ARG A 64 27.62 22.25 -8.94
C ARG A 64 28.20 22.56 -10.32
N GLN A 65 28.30 23.84 -10.66
CA GLN A 65 29.10 24.31 -11.82
C GLN A 65 28.76 23.72 -13.22
N LYS A 66 27.48 23.53 -13.57
CA LYS A 66 26.92 23.17 -14.92
C LYS A 66 26.58 21.71 -15.17
N GLU A 67 26.86 20.80 -14.25
CA GLU A 67 26.40 19.42 -14.39
C GLU A 67 25.17 19.13 -13.52
N ILE A 68 24.19 18.54 -14.17
CA ILE A 68 22.99 18.00 -13.55
C ILE A 68 23.35 16.60 -13.04
N ILE A 69 23.33 16.40 -11.73
CA ILE A 69 23.58 15.10 -11.12
C ILE A 69 22.22 14.40 -10.95
N PRO A 70 21.89 13.35 -11.73
CA PRO A 70 20.66 12.61 -11.55
C PRO A 70 20.72 11.79 -10.26
N PHE A 71 19.61 11.73 -9.53
CA PHE A 71 19.48 10.73 -8.46
C PHE A 71 19.27 9.35 -9.06
N ALA A 72 20.19 8.43 -8.78
CA ALA A 72 19.85 7.02 -8.86
C ALA A 72 18.90 6.67 -7.69
N ASN A 73 17.82 5.96 -8.00
CA ASN A 73 16.88 5.41 -7.02
C ASN A 73 16.19 6.46 -6.13
N SER A 74 15.82 7.63 -6.67
CA SER A 74 14.97 8.59 -5.95
C SER A 74 13.66 7.95 -5.51
N ASP A 75 13.10 7.08 -6.34
CA ASP A 75 11.82 6.40 -6.09
C ASP A 75 11.90 5.35 -4.97
N ASP A 76 13.10 4.83 -4.69
CA ASP A 76 13.36 3.91 -3.57
C ASP A 76 13.46 4.65 -2.22
N LYS A 77 13.57 5.98 -2.23
CA LYS A 77 13.74 6.75 -0.99
C LYS A 77 12.38 7.22 -0.45
N CYS A 78 12.04 6.65 0.71
CA CYS A 78 10.99 7.09 1.65
C CYS A 78 9.53 6.86 1.19
N GLN A 79 9.18 5.60 0.94
CA GLN A 79 7.78 5.17 0.89
C GLN A 79 7.28 4.82 2.29
N ILE A 80 6.08 5.27 2.63
CA ILE A 80 5.31 4.77 3.78
C ILE A 80 4.29 3.76 3.27
N SER A 81 3.88 2.80 4.10
CA SER A 81 2.81 1.87 3.71
C SER A 81 1.48 2.45 4.17
N ALA A 82 0.53 2.62 3.25
CA ALA A 82 -0.83 3.01 3.58
C ALA A 82 -1.74 1.79 3.43
N VAL A 83 -2.52 1.49 4.47
CA VAL A 83 -3.66 0.59 4.38
C VAL A 83 -4.87 1.45 4.07
N LEU A 84 -5.49 1.18 2.92
CA LEU A 84 -6.71 1.85 2.48
C LEU A 84 -7.82 0.81 2.43
N ALA A 85 -8.98 1.18 2.94
CA ALA A 85 -10.15 0.33 2.92
C ALA A 85 -11.39 1.08 2.43
N VAL A 86 -12.20 0.39 1.63
CA VAL A 86 -13.46 0.90 1.07
C VAL A 86 -14.54 -0.15 1.27
N THR A 87 -15.70 0.27 1.76
CA THR A 87 -16.86 -0.62 1.86
C THR A 87 -17.47 -0.84 0.48
N GLN A 88 -18.20 -1.94 0.26
CA GLN A 88 -18.96 -2.15 -0.97
C GLN A 88 -19.97 -1.02 -1.25
N ALA A 89 -20.48 -0.35 -0.21
CA ALA A 89 -21.31 0.86 -0.34
C ALA A 89 -20.57 2.13 -0.81
N GLY A 90 -19.26 2.05 -1.11
CA GLY A 90 -18.44 3.18 -1.58
C GLY A 90 -17.92 4.12 -0.49
N LYS A 91 -18.05 3.77 0.78
CA LYS A 91 -17.53 4.57 1.90
C LYS A 91 -16.07 4.21 2.17
N TYR A 92 -15.18 5.21 2.16
CA TYR A 92 -13.80 5.05 2.62
C TYR A 92 -13.75 4.95 4.15
N LEU A 93 -13.03 3.94 4.64
CA LEU A 93 -12.67 3.85 6.05
C LEU A 93 -11.44 4.72 6.33
N PRO A 94 -11.24 5.15 7.58
CA PRO A 94 -10.06 5.91 7.92
C PRO A 94 -8.78 5.15 7.55
N PRO A 95 -7.82 5.80 6.88
CA PRO A 95 -6.59 5.14 6.46
C PRO A 95 -5.70 4.83 7.68
N GLN A 96 -4.87 3.80 7.52
CA GLN A 96 -3.77 3.53 8.44
C GLN A 96 -2.43 3.77 7.73
N PHE A 97 -1.57 4.61 8.31
CA PHE A 97 -0.23 4.85 7.79
C PHE A 97 0.82 4.18 8.67
N ILE A 98 1.68 3.39 8.03
CA ILE A 98 2.78 2.65 8.65
C ILE A 98 4.10 3.29 8.19
N TYR A 99 4.76 3.97 9.12
CA TYR A 99 6.04 4.62 8.90
C TYR A 99 7.19 3.66 9.17
N GLN A 100 8.19 3.64 8.26
CA GLN A 100 9.43 2.90 8.49
C GLN A 100 10.35 3.70 9.41
N GLY A 101 10.50 3.26 10.66
CA GLY A 101 11.40 3.86 11.64
C GLY A 101 10.93 3.68 13.09
N THR A 102 11.82 3.89 14.05
CA THR A 102 11.58 3.62 15.48
C THR A 102 11.45 4.88 16.34
N THR A 103 11.55 6.07 15.74
CA THR A 103 11.58 7.35 16.47
C THR A 103 10.46 8.28 16.04
N ALA A 104 10.03 9.17 16.94
CA ALA A 104 9.03 10.20 16.63
C ALA A 104 9.45 11.14 15.48
N CYS A 105 10.76 11.25 15.20
CA CYS A 105 11.29 12.01 14.07
C CYS A 105 10.95 11.39 12.70
N CYS A 106 10.44 10.16 12.67
CA CYS A 106 9.98 9.49 11.45
C CYS A 106 8.57 9.95 11.02
N HIS A 107 7.86 10.70 11.87
CA HIS A 107 6.55 11.26 11.53
C HIS A 107 6.64 12.64 10.87
N PRO A 108 5.64 13.00 10.04
CA PRO A 108 5.43 14.39 9.68
C PRO A 108 5.19 15.24 10.92
N ALA A 109 5.70 16.47 10.87
CA ALA A 109 5.38 17.50 11.86
C ALA A 109 3.89 17.96 11.80
N LYS A 110 3.07 17.36 10.94
CA LYS A 110 1.64 17.64 10.80
C LYS A 110 0.84 16.66 11.64
N SER A 111 -0.19 17.17 12.31
CA SER A 111 -1.18 16.35 12.98
C SER A 111 -2.10 15.67 11.96
N PHE A 112 -2.37 14.38 12.18
CA PHE A 112 -3.38 13.64 11.45
C PHE A 112 -4.76 13.81 12.10
N PRO A 113 -5.85 13.62 11.33
CA PRO A 113 -7.18 13.51 11.90
C PRO A 113 -7.24 12.42 12.99
N THR A 114 -8.02 12.65 14.05
CA THR A 114 -8.10 11.75 15.21
C THR A 114 -8.54 10.32 14.86
N ASN A 115 -9.27 10.15 13.77
CA ASN A 115 -9.75 8.86 13.31
C ASN A 115 -8.74 8.08 12.45
N TRP A 116 -7.57 8.66 12.13
CA TRP A 116 -6.55 7.99 11.34
C TRP A 116 -5.60 7.23 12.25
N ASP A 117 -5.29 5.99 11.88
CA ASP A 117 -4.32 5.20 12.63
C ASP A 117 -2.93 5.41 12.05
N ASN A 118 -1.98 5.81 12.89
CA ASN A 118 -0.62 6.10 12.48
C ASN A 118 0.32 5.32 13.39
N CYS A 119 0.98 4.32 12.81
CA CYS A 119 1.85 3.43 13.56
C CYS A 119 3.25 3.35 12.96
N HIS A 120 4.16 2.84 13.77
CA HIS A 120 5.51 2.51 13.38
C HIS A 120 5.67 1.01 13.49
N THR A 121 6.46 0.42 12.60
CA THR A 121 6.97 -0.93 12.84
C THR A 121 8.01 -0.86 13.97
N PRO A 122 7.74 -1.38 15.19
CA PRO A 122 8.81 -1.63 16.13
C PRO A 122 9.78 -2.62 15.46
N ASN A 123 11.06 -2.29 15.47
CA ASN A 123 12.07 -3.22 15.00
C ASN A 123 12.11 -4.40 16.00
N PRO A 124 11.93 -5.66 15.56
CA PRO A 124 12.20 -6.80 16.44
C PRO A 124 13.68 -6.83 16.87
#